data_AF-A0A8J2ZMN2-F1
#
_entry.id   AF-A0A8J2ZMN2-F1
#
_cell.length_a   1.000
_cell.length_b   1.000
_cell.length_c   1.000
_cell.angle_alpha   90.00
_cell.angle_beta   90.00
_cell.angle_gamma   90.00
#
_symmetry.space_group_name_H-M   'P 1'
#
loop_
_entity.id
_entity.type
_entity.pdbx_description
1 polymer ?
#
loop_
_entity_poly.entity_id
_entity_poly.type
_entity_poly.pdbx_seq_one_letter_code
_entity_poly.pdbx_strand_id
1 'polypeptide(L)' 'MAGKREQPEDIVIKLRQVDVLHGQGLSMADAVRQIGISQHTSYRWRKTMVG' A
#
# COMPACT_ATOMS: atom_id res chain seq x y z
N MET A 1 19.10 3.22 -6.31
CA MET A 1 19.17 1.79 -5.96
C MET A 1 18.23 1.04 -6.90
N ALA A 2 18.70 -0.03 -7.54
CA ALA A 2 17.86 -0.87 -8.40
C ALA A 2 16.74 -1.45 -7.54
N GLY A 3 15.58 -0.79 -7.55
CA GLY A 3 14.44 -1.15 -6.73
C GLY A 3 13.97 -2.53 -7.17
N LYS A 4 14.13 -3.52 -6.29
CA LYS A 4 13.47 -4.82 -6.48
C LYS A 4 11.99 -4.51 -6.72
N ARG A 5 11.50 -4.86 -7.90
CA ARG A 5 10.06 -4.77 -8.18
C ARG A 5 9.39 -5.72 -7.21
N GLU A 6 8.53 -5.17 -6.37
CA GLU A 6 7.62 -5.93 -5.54
C GLU A 6 6.73 -6.78 -6.46
N GLN A 7 6.50 -8.04 -6.10
CA GLN A 7 5.62 -8.90 -6.89
C GLN A 7 4.17 -8.39 -6.78
N PRO A 8 3.34 -8.56 -7.81
CA PRO A 8 1.95 -8.14 -7.77
C PRO A 8 1.19 -8.66 -6.56
N GLU A 9 1.47 -9.89 -6.14
CA GLU A 9 0.85 -10.55 -4.99
C GLU A 9 1.21 -9.84 -3.67
N ASP A 10 2.49 -9.50 -3.49
CA ASP A 10 2.96 -8.74 -2.31
C ASP A 10 2.30 -7.36 -2.24
N ILE A 11 2.13 -6.71 -3.38
CA ILE A 11 1.47 -5.41 -3.47
C ILE A 11 -0.01 -5.53 -3.05
N VAL A 12 -0.73 -6.54 -3.53
CA VAL A 12 -2.13 -6.77 -3.15
C VAL A 12 -2.25 -7.04 -1.64
N ILE A 13 -1.35 -7.83 -1.06
CA ILE A 13 -1.34 -8.10 0.38
C ILE A 13 -1.11 -6.81 1.17
N LYS A 14 -0.12 -5.99 0.77
CA LYS A 14 0.15 -4.69 1.40
C LYS A 14 -1.04 -3.74 1.30
N LEU A 15 -1.69 -3.66 0.13
CA LEU A 15 -2.89 -2.81 -0.03
C LEU A 15 -4.03 -3.27 0.88
N ARG A 16 -4.28 -4.58 1.00
CA ARG A 16 -5.27 -5.12 1.94
C ARG A 16 -4.94 -4.78 3.39
N GLN A 17 -3.66 -4.83 3.78
CA GLN A 17 -3.24 -4.45 5.12
C GLN A 17 -3.51 -2.96 5.40
N VAL A 18 -3.27 -2.08 4.41
CA VAL A 18 -3.64 -0.66 4.51
C VAL A 18 -5.15 -0.51 4.69
N ASP A 19 -5.97 -1.24 3.94
CA ASP A 19 -7.43 -1.17 4.06
C ASP A 19 -7.93 -1.66 5.43
N VAL A 20 -7.32 -2.70 6.00
CA VAL A 20 -7.61 -3.17 7.36
C VAL A 20 -7.29 -2.09 8.40
N LEU A 21 -6.09 -1.50 8.34
CA LEU A 21 -5.68 -0.45 9.26
C LEU A 21 -6.58 0.79 9.14
N HIS A 22 -6.95 1.15 7.91
CA HIS A 22 -7.88 2.25 7.68
C HIS A 22 -9.26 1.96 8.27
N GLY A 23 -9.79 0.75 8.10
CA GLY A 23 -11.04 0.30 8.70
C GLY A 23 -11.02 0.27 10.23
N GLN A 24 -9.84 0.19 10.84
CA GLN A 24 -9.62 0.31 12.29
C GLN A 24 -9.56 1.77 12.78
N GLY A 25 -9.70 2.75 11.88
CA GLY A 25 -9.74 4.18 12.20
C GLY A 25 -8.43 4.93 11.97
N LEU A 26 -7.39 4.28 11.43
CA LEU A 26 -6.18 5.00 11.04
C LEU A 26 -6.42 5.85 9.80
N SER A 27 -5.74 7.00 9.72
CA SER A 27 -5.69 7.75 8.48
C SER A 27 -4.95 6.92 7.41
N MET A 28 -5.28 7.13 6.14
CA MET A 28 -4.59 6.48 5.02
C MET A 28 -3.07 6.76 5.07
N ALA A 29 -2.67 7.98 5.48
CA ALA A 29 -1.28 8.36 5.62
C ALA A 29 -0.54 7.54 6.69
N ASP A 30 -1.19 7.33 7.85
CA ASP A 30 -0.62 6.56 8.95
C ASP A 30 -0.58 5.07 8.64
N ALA A 31 -1.65 4.52 8.04
CA ALA A 31 -1.72 3.11 7.65
C ALA A 31 -0.62 2.74 6.65
N VAL A 32 -0.42 3.57 5.63
CA VAL A 32 0.62 3.40 4.60
C VAL A 32 2.03 3.54 5.22
N ARG A 33 2.21 4.49 6.14
CA ARG A 33 3.49 4.66 6.88
C ARG A 33 3.80 3.45 7.75
N GLN A 34 2.78 2.88 8.41
CA GLN A 34 2.93 1.73 9.31
C GLN A 34 3.40 0.47 8.58
N ILE A 35 3.00 0.29 7.32
CA ILE A 35 3.45 -0.85 6.49
C ILE A 35 4.73 -0.56 5.68
N GLY A 36 5.37 0.59 5.91
CA GLY A 36 6.68 0.91 5.35
C GLY A 36 6.68 1.32 3.87
N ILE A 37 5.55 1.78 3.33
CA ILE A 37 5.48 2.34 1.96
C ILE A 37 5.17 3.84 1.99
N SER A 38 5.34 4.51 0.85
CA SER A 38 4.97 5.93 0.71
C SER A 38 3.52 6.09 0.24
N GLN A 39 2.87 7.22 0.57
CA GLN A 39 1.53 7.53 0.08
C GLN A 39 1.46 7.54 -1.45
N HIS A 40 2.51 8.04 -2.10
CA HIS A 40 2.62 8.05 -3.55
C HIS A 40 2.71 6.63 -4.14
N THR A 41 3.41 5.72 -3.47
CA THR A 41 3.46 4.30 -3.84
C THR A 41 2.09 3.65 -3.75
N SER A 42 1.38 3.85 -2.62
CA SER A 42 0.01 3.34 -2.41
C SER A 42 -0.95 3.85 -3.49
N TYR A 43 -0.90 5.15 -3.82
CA TYR A 43 -1.71 5.74 -4.87
C TYR A 43 -1.46 5.11 -6.24
N ARG A 44 -0.19 4.95 -6.65
CA ARG A 44 0.13 4.29 -7.92
C ARG A 44 -0.35 2.84 -7.95
N TRP A 45 -0.12 2.08 -6.88
CA TRP A 45 -0.49 0.67 -6.82
C TRP A 45 -2.00 0.47 -6.92
N ARG A 46 -2.79 1.26 -6.18
CA ARG A 46 -4.26 1.24 -6.30
C ARG A 46 -4.70 1.55 -7.72
N LYS A 47 -4.11 2.54 -8.39
CA LYS A 47 -4.43 2.87 -9.78
C LYS A 47 -4.10 1.75 -10.78
N THR A 48 -3.02 1.00 -10.56
CA THR A 48 -2.54 -0.02 -11.51
C THR A 48 -3.15 -1.41 -11.26
N MET A 49 -3.49 -1.73 -10.01
CA MET A 49 -3.96 -3.08 -9.61
C MET A 49 -5.43 -3.15 -9.24
N VAL A 50 -6.02 -2.01 -8.86
CA VAL A 50 -7.44 -1.85 -8.56
C VAL A 50 -8.00 -0.87 -9.59
N GLY A 51 -7.91 -1.27 -10.85
CA GLY A 51 -8.57 -0.62 -11.99
C GLY A 51 -9.94 -1.23 -12.21
#